data_AF-B1YDW5-F1
#
_entry.id   AF-B1YDW5-F1
#
_cell.length_a   1.000
_cell.length_b   1.000
_cell.length_c   1.000
_cell.angle_alpha   90.00
_cell.angle_beta   90.00
_cell.angle_gamma   90.00
#
_symmetry.space_group_name_H-M   'P 1'
#
loop_
_entity.id
_entity.type
_entity.pdbx_description
1 polymer ?
#
loop_
_entity_poly.entity_id
_entity_poly.type
_entity_poly.pdbx_seq_one_letter_code
_entity_poly.pdbx_strand_id
1 'polypeptide(L)'
;MKYRLMDVLACPYDKTFPLRLIAIKRTEHPERQYTWPRKPFCEEYCSYRDLKIKEHPKPEALPCEECHRWEIETGVIYCPTCGRWYPIIEEIPRMLPDELRNEKEELAFLQNIAEDLKKAAPDIADKILTQGRPFALKKP
;
A
#
# COMPACT_ATOMS: atom_id res chain seq x y z
N MET A 1 -4.43 6.97 5.22
CA MET A 1 -4.52 6.68 3.77
C MET A 1 -5.69 5.75 3.49
N LYS A 2 -6.52 6.05 2.48
CA LYS A 2 -7.60 5.15 2.05
C LYS A 2 -7.12 4.08 1.07
N TYR A 3 -7.60 2.85 1.21
CA TYR A 3 -7.36 1.75 0.26
C TYR A 3 -7.65 2.14 -1.19
N ARG A 4 -8.78 2.83 -1.43
CA ARG A 4 -9.20 3.28 -2.77
C ARG A 4 -8.16 4.13 -3.51
N LEU A 5 -7.23 4.78 -2.81
CA LEU A 5 -6.17 5.55 -3.45
C LEU A 5 -5.29 4.66 -4.36
N MET A 6 -5.14 3.38 -4.01
CA MET A 6 -4.39 2.41 -4.82
C MET A 6 -5.03 2.12 -6.19
N ASP A 7 -6.30 2.50 -6.40
CA ASP A 7 -6.97 2.38 -7.70
C ASP A 7 -6.38 3.34 -8.75
N VAL A 8 -5.73 4.43 -8.30
CA VAL A 8 -5.17 5.47 -9.19
C VAL A 8 -3.66 5.59 -9.09
N LEU A 9 -3.02 4.98 -8.08
CA LEU A 9 -1.57 5.06 -7.91
C LEU A 9 -0.85 4.05 -8.79
N ALA A 10 0.04 4.57 -9.63
CA ALA A 10 1.04 3.79 -10.37
C ALA A 10 2.46 4.16 -9.91
N CYS A 11 3.44 3.31 -10.21
CA CYS A 11 4.82 3.62 -9.89
C CYS A 11 5.26 4.92 -10.60
N PRO A 12 5.84 5.91 -9.89
CA PRO A 12 6.34 7.14 -10.50
C PRO A 12 7.40 6.90 -11.58
N TYR A 13 8.18 5.82 -11.46
CA TYR A 13 9.31 5.50 -12.33
C TYR A 13 8.92 4.71 -13.57
N ASP A 14 8.23 3.58 -13.42
CA ASP A 14 7.98 2.62 -14.50
C ASP A 14 6.50 2.51 -14.90
N LYS A 15 5.63 3.30 -14.25
CA LYS A 15 4.17 3.33 -14.49
C LYS A 15 3.46 2.00 -14.24
N THR A 16 4.09 1.07 -13.53
CA THR A 16 3.47 -0.20 -13.15
C THR A 16 2.22 0.04 -12.31
N PHE A 17 1.15 -0.68 -12.68
CA PHE A 17 -0.12 -0.75 -11.99
C PHE A 17 -0.67 -2.18 -12.12
N PRO A 18 -1.23 -2.79 -11.05
CA PRO A 18 -1.34 -2.25 -9.70
C PRO A 18 -0.03 -2.30 -8.92
N LEU A 19 0.11 -1.42 -7.93
CA LEU A 19 1.16 -1.52 -6.90
C LEU A 19 0.68 -2.41 -5.76
N ARG A 20 1.61 -3.11 -5.11
CA ARG A 20 1.30 -3.95 -3.96
C ARG A 20 1.25 -3.11 -2.69
N LEU A 21 0.11 -3.09 -2.02
CA LEU A 21 -0.07 -2.44 -0.73
C LEU A 21 0.12 -3.45 0.41
N ILE A 22 0.94 -3.10 1.40
CA ILE A 22 1.12 -3.88 2.63
C ILE A 22 0.75 -2.96 3.80
N ALA A 23 -0.46 -3.13 4.33
CA ALA A 23 -0.94 -2.36 5.47
C ALA A 23 -0.44 -2.99 6.78
N ILE A 24 0.24 -2.20 7.60
CA ILE A 24 0.84 -2.65 8.86
C ILE A 24 -0.02 -2.21 10.04
N LYS A 25 -0.35 -0.91 10.10
CA LYS A 25 -1.24 -0.34 11.11
C LYS A 25 -2.44 0.31 10.44
N ARG A 26 -3.62 0.03 10.98
CA ARG A 26 -4.90 0.53 10.48
C ARG A 26 -5.76 1.00 11.63
N THR A 27 -6.54 2.03 11.36
CA THR A 27 -7.52 2.57 12.30
C THR A 27 -8.91 2.49 11.67
N GLU A 28 -9.86 2.00 12.46
CA GLU A 28 -11.27 1.94 12.05
C GLU A 28 -11.97 3.21 12.50
N HIS A 29 -12.76 3.76 11.59
CA HIS A 29 -13.63 4.90 11.85
C HIS A 29 -15.09 4.46 11.63
N PRO A 30 -15.74 3.86 12.65
CA PRO A 30 -17.05 3.25 12.52
C PRO A 30 -18.16 4.26 12.17
N GLU A 31 -17.95 5.54 12.48
CA GLU A 31 -18.85 6.65 12.16
C GLU A 31 -18.91 6.97 10.67
N ARG A 32 -17.93 6.53 9.87
CA ARG A 32 -17.88 6.81 8.43
C ARG A 32 -18.93 6.02 7.67
N GLN A 33 -19.70 6.73 6.86
CA GLN A 33 -20.75 6.17 6.01
C GLN A 33 -20.32 6.19 4.56
N TYR A 34 -20.64 5.13 3.82
CA TYR A 34 -20.40 5.07 2.38
C TYR A 34 -21.50 5.89 1.68
N THR A 35 -21.13 7.05 1.13
CA THR A 35 -22.08 8.01 0.53
C THR A 35 -22.02 8.08 -0.99
N TRP A 36 -21.19 7.24 -1.63
CA TRP A 36 -21.03 7.27 -3.09
C TRP A 36 -22.23 6.67 -3.82
N PRO A 37 -22.59 7.21 -5.01
CA PRO A 37 -23.77 6.79 -5.75
C PRO A 37 -23.65 5.41 -6.40
N ARG A 38 -22.42 4.86 -6.47
CA ARG A 38 -22.13 3.55 -7.06
C ARG A 38 -21.27 2.71 -6.13
N LYS A 39 -21.38 1.39 -6.27
CA LYS A 39 -20.60 0.40 -5.55
C LYS A 39 -20.12 -0.68 -6.53
N PRO A 40 -18.80 -0.94 -6.62
CA PRO A 40 -17.70 -0.25 -5.94
C PRO A 40 -17.47 1.15 -6.50
N PHE A 41 -16.86 2.05 -5.70
CA PHE A 41 -16.39 3.34 -6.22
C PHE A 41 -15.14 3.19 -7.09
N CYS A 42 -14.24 2.28 -6.71
CA CYS A 42 -13.03 1.97 -7.49
C CYS A 42 -13.40 1.47 -8.89
N GLU A 43 -12.58 1.80 -9.89
CA GLU A 43 -12.84 1.49 -11.30
C GLU A 43 -12.00 0.32 -11.82
N GLU A 44 -10.72 0.23 -11.43
CA GLU A 44 -9.78 -0.73 -12.00
C GLU A 44 -9.30 -1.74 -10.95
N TYR A 45 -8.94 -1.29 -9.74
CA TYR A 45 -8.32 -2.12 -8.69
C TYR A 45 -8.89 -1.88 -7.28
N CYS A 46 -9.19 -2.97 -6.58
CA CYS A 46 -9.54 -2.98 -5.17
C CYS A 46 -8.35 -3.48 -4.34
N SER A 47 -7.58 -2.58 -3.73
CA SER A 47 -6.47 -2.96 -2.84
C SER A 47 -6.91 -3.53 -1.49
N TYR A 48 -8.17 -3.34 -1.09
CA TYR A 48 -8.71 -3.93 0.14
C TYR A 48 -8.98 -5.44 -0.02
N ARG A 49 -9.34 -5.88 -1.23
CA ARG A 49 -9.55 -7.30 -1.58
C ARG A 49 -8.46 -7.87 -2.50
N ASP A 50 -7.47 -7.06 -2.85
CA ASP A 50 -6.33 -7.39 -3.70
C ASP A 50 -6.74 -7.99 -5.06
N LEU A 51 -7.61 -7.30 -5.79
CA LEU A 51 -8.16 -7.79 -7.06
C LEU A 51 -8.49 -6.67 -8.05
N LYS A 52 -8.56 -7.01 -9.34
CA LYS A 52 -9.06 -6.11 -10.38
C LYS A 52 -10.58 -6.15 -10.45
N ILE A 53 -11.21 -4.98 -10.49
CA ILE A 53 -12.66 -4.82 -10.44
C ILE A 53 -13.35 -5.53 -11.61
N LYS A 54 -12.85 -5.34 -12.83
CA LYS A 54 -13.41 -5.92 -14.06
C LYS A 54 -13.31 -7.45 -14.13
N GLU A 55 -12.38 -8.05 -13.38
CA GLU A 55 -12.17 -9.50 -13.36
C GLU A 55 -13.06 -10.18 -12.29
N HIS A 56 -13.70 -9.41 -11.41
CA HIS A 56 -14.55 -9.95 -10.36
C HIS A 56 -15.98 -10.19 -10.88
N PRO A 57 -16.58 -11.38 -10.66
CA PRO A 57 -17.87 -11.72 -11.24
C PRO A 57 -19.06 -10.93 -10.64
N LYS A 58 -18.90 -10.39 -9.42
CA LYS A 58 -19.92 -9.58 -8.72
C LYS A 58 -19.32 -8.38 -7.99
N PRO A 59 -18.81 -7.36 -8.69
CA PRO A 59 -18.11 -6.23 -8.06
C PRO A 59 -18.96 -5.48 -7.01
N GLU A 60 -20.27 -5.42 -7.22
CA GLU A 60 -21.25 -4.79 -6.33
C GLU A 60 -21.32 -5.44 -4.93
N ALA A 61 -20.89 -6.70 -4.82
CA ALA A 61 -20.85 -7.44 -3.56
C ALA A 61 -19.58 -7.16 -2.72
N LEU A 62 -18.63 -6.36 -3.22
CA LEU A 62 -17.43 -5.99 -2.47
C LEU A 62 -17.80 -5.21 -1.19
N PRO A 63 -17.08 -5.38 -0.07
CA PRO A 63 -17.42 -4.76 1.22
C PRO A 63 -16.95 -3.29 1.28
N CYS A 64 -17.41 -2.46 0.35
CA CYS A 64 -16.94 -1.08 0.21
C CYS A 64 -17.25 -0.22 1.45
N GLU A 65 -18.31 -0.54 2.20
CA GLU A 65 -18.69 0.11 3.44
C GLU A 65 -17.64 -0.15 4.54
N GLU A 66 -17.21 -1.40 4.69
CA GLU A 66 -16.14 -1.77 5.62
C GLU A 66 -14.81 -1.14 5.18
N CYS A 67 -14.46 -1.29 3.91
CA CYS A 67 -13.27 -0.68 3.31
C CYS A 67 -13.23 0.84 3.55
N HIS A 68 -14.38 1.51 3.54
CA HIS A 68 -14.48 2.94 3.72
C HIS A 68 -14.19 3.39 5.17
N ARG A 69 -14.46 2.54 6.16
CA ARG A 69 -14.17 2.83 7.58
C ARG A 69 -12.68 2.77 7.88
N TRP A 70 -11.95 1.90 7.19
CA TRP A 70 -10.52 1.75 7.40
C TRP A 70 -9.70 2.95 6.91
N GLU A 71 -8.70 3.29 7.70
CA GLU A 71 -7.61 4.23 7.43
C GLU A 71 -6.31 3.46 7.61
N ILE A 72 -5.41 3.48 6.62
CA ILE A 72 -4.06 2.92 6.77
C ILE A 72 -3.17 4.02 7.34
N GLU A 73 -2.68 3.82 8.56
CA GLU A 73 -1.78 4.74 9.24
C GLU A 73 -0.33 4.49 8.85
N THR A 74 0.07 3.22 8.87
CA THR A 74 1.44 2.77 8.57
C THR A 74 1.41 1.60 7.60
N GLY A 75 2.29 1.63 6.61
CA GLY A 75 2.37 0.56 5.62
C GLY A 75 3.47 0.79 4.58
N VAL A 76 3.53 -0.11 3.62
CA VAL A 76 4.47 -0.06 2.49
C VAL A 76 3.69 -0.22 1.19
N ILE A 77 4.01 0.62 0.20
CA ILE A 77 3.60 0.43 -1.19
C ILE A 77 4.81 -0.08 -1.96
N TYR A 78 4.69 -1.22 -2.62
CA TYR A 78 5.79 -1.87 -3.34
C TYR A 78 5.47 -2.00 -4.84
N CYS A 79 6.43 -1.64 -5.68
CA CYS A 79 6.37 -1.87 -7.12
C CYS A 79 6.95 -3.26 -7.44
N PRO A 80 6.14 -4.19 -7.99
CA PRO A 80 6.63 -5.53 -8.33
C PRO A 80 7.64 -5.53 -9.49
N THR A 81 7.62 -4.49 -10.35
CA THR A 81 8.47 -4.40 -11.54
C THR A 81 9.86 -3.85 -11.21
N CYS A 82 10.00 -2.59 -10.77
CA CYS A 82 11.31 -2.01 -10.46
C CYS A 82 11.83 -2.28 -9.04
N GLY A 83 11.02 -2.88 -8.17
CA GLY A 83 11.40 -3.22 -6.80
C GLY A 83 11.49 -2.04 -5.83
N ARG A 84 10.98 -0.86 -6.22
CA ARG A 84 10.88 0.29 -5.32
C ARG A 84 9.80 0.08 -4.29
N TRP A 85 10.07 0.51 -3.06
CA TRP A 85 9.08 0.59 -2.01
C TRP A 85 8.89 2.04 -1.59
N TYR A 86 7.71 2.39 -1.09
CA TYR A 86 7.36 3.72 -0.61
C TYR A 86 6.69 3.60 0.76
N PRO A 87 7.13 4.36 1.77
CA PRO A 87 6.52 4.32 3.09
C PRO A 87 5.17 5.03 3.09
N ILE A 88 4.24 4.48 3.88
CA ILE A 88 3.06 5.20 4.39
C ILE A 88 3.38 5.51 5.85
N ILE A 89 3.49 6.79 6.18
CA ILE A 89 3.80 7.28 7.54
C ILE A 89 2.73 8.29 7.91
N GLU A 90 2.11 8.12 9.07
CA GLU A 90 1.04 9.00 9.56
C GLU A 90 -0.01 9.24 8.48
N GLU A 91 -0.49 8.14 7.87
CA GLU A 91 -1.54 8.15 6.85
C GLU A 91 -1.14 8.74 5.48
N ILE A 92 0.09 9.24 5.34
CA ILE A 92 0.60 9.90 4.14
C ILE A 92 1.49 8.95 3.34
N PRO A 93 1.11 8.56 2.10
CA PRO A 93 1.98 7.82 1.20
C PRO A 93 3.08 8.75 0.64
N ARG A 94 4.35 8.49 0.99
CA ARG A 94 5.49 9.30 0.54
C ARG A 94 6.10 8.70 -0.73
N MET A 95 5.54 9.08 -1.87
CA MET A 95 5.98 8.60 -3.19
C MET A 95 6.92 9.60 -3.89
N LEU A 96 7.96 10.04 -3.19
CA LEU A 96 8.95 10.97 -3.72
C LEU A 96 9.93 10.26 -4.69
N PRO A 97 10.51 10.99 -5.65
CA PRO A 97 11.70 10.54 -6.38
C PRO A 97 12.84 10.17 -5.42
N ASP A 98 13.63 9.18 -5.80
CA ASP A 98 14.76 8.62 -5.07
C ASP A 98 15.73 9.71 -4.59
N GLU A 99 15.96 10.75 -5.40
CA GLU A 99 16.89 11.85 -5.10
C GLU A 99 16.37 12.78 -3.98
N LEU A 100 15.06 12.74 -3.70
CA LEU A 100 14.41 13.55 -2.66
C LEU A 100 14.09 12.72 -1.41
N ARG A 101 14.46 11.44 -1.37
CA ARG A 101 14.22 10.54 -0.23
C ARG A 101 15.39 10.58 0.76
N ASN A 102 15.07 10.50 2.05
CA ASN A 102 16.06 10.52 3.11
C ASN A 102 16.41 9.08 3.54
N GLU A 103 17.62 8.62 3.17
CA GLU A 103 18.09 7.26 3.48
C GLU A 103 18.02 6.93 4.97
N LYS A 104 18.45 7.86 5.83
CA LYS A 104 18.48 7.63 7.29
C LYS A 104 17.08 7.42 7.86
N GLU A 105 16.12 8.26 7.48
CA GLU A 105 14.73 8.15 7.94
C GLU A 105 14.07 6.86 7.43
N GLU A 106 14.31 6.49 6.18
CA GLU A 106 13.69 5.32 5.58
C GLU A 106 14.29 4.00 6.05
N LEU A 107 15.60 3.95 6.30
CA LEU A 107 16.22 2.78 6.94
C LEU A 107 15.71 2.62 8.38
N ALA A 108 15.58 3.71 9.14
CA ALA A 108 14.99 3.67 10.48
C ALA A 108 13.52 3.20 10.42
N PHE A 109 12.74 3.67 9.45
CA PHE A 109 11.38 3.19 9.21
C PHE A 109 11.37 1.68 8.95
N LEU A 110 12.17 1.19 8.00
CA LEU A 110 12.24 -0.26 7.69
C LEU A 110 12.64 -1.09 8.91
N GLN A 111 13.59 -0.63 9.72
CA GLN A 111 13.98 -1.30 10.97
C GLN A 111 12.80 -1.41 11.94
N ASN A 112 12.07 -0.31 12.13
CA ASN A 112 10.93 -0.26 13.05
C ASN A 112 9.78 -1.18 12.61
N ILE A 113 9.55 -1.31 11.31
CA ILE A 113 8.42 -2.10 10.78
C ILE A 113 8.81 -3.53 10.38
N ALA A 114 10.08 -3.93 10.50
CA ALA A 114 10.60 -5.16 9.89
C ALA A 114 9.81 -6.42 10.30
N GLU A 115 9.55 -6.57 11.60
CA GLU A 115 8.84 -7.74 12.14
C GLU A 115 7.37 -7.76 11.73
N ASP A 116 6.70 -6.61 11.75
CA ASP A 116 5.30 -6.53 11.32
C ASP A 116 5.16 -6.69 9.80
N LEU A 117 6.15 -6.22 9.03
CA LEU A 117 6.22 -6.43 7.59
C LEU A 117 6.34 -7.92 7.26
N LYS A 118 7.19 -8.68 7.99
CA LYS A 118 7.31 -10.14 7.85
C LYS A 118 6.01 -10.86 8.19
N LYS A 119 5.27 -10.41 9.21
CA LYS A 119 3.96 -10.98 9.57
C LYS A 119 2.89 -10.68 8.52
N ALA A 120 2.86 -9.44 8.02
CA ALA A 120 1.84 -8.97 7.10
C ALA A 120 2.02 -9.50 5.66
N ALA A 121 3.26 -9.68 5.21
CA ALA A 121 3.57 -10.10 3.84
C ALA A 121 4.81 -11.02 3.80
N PRO A 122 4.73 -12.23 4.37
CA PRO A 122 5.89 -13.14 4.51
C PRO A 122 6.52 -13.53 3.17
N ASP A 123 5.75 -13.52 2.09
CA ASP A 123 6.19 -13.87 0.74
C ASP A 123 7.08 -12.81 0.08
N ILE A 124 7.08 -11.56 0.57
CA ILE A 124 7.86 -10.47 -0.03
C ILE A 124 8.65 -9.61 0.94
N ALA A 125 8.42 -9.76 2.25
CA ALA A 125 9.06 -8.95 3.29
C ALA A 125 10.58 -8.96 3.16
N ASP A 126 11.21 -10.12 3.02
CA ASP A 126 12.67 -10.23 2.88
C ASP A 126 13.20 -9.50 1.64
N LYS A 127 12.45 -9.53 0.53
CA LYS A 127 12.82 -8.82 -0.70
C LYS A 127 12.78 -7.30 -0.48
N ILE A 128 11.75 -6.79 0.18
CA ILE A 128 11.65 -5.35 0.51
C ILE A 128 12.76 -4.95 1.47
N LEU A 129 12.97 -5.72 2.53
CA LEU A 129 13.93 -5.40 3.58
C LEU A 129 15.37 -5.43 3.08
N THR A 130 15.74 -6.36 2.19
CA THR A 130 17.15 -6.59 1.82
C THR A 130 17.52 -6.18 0.40
N GLN A 131 16.54 -6.03 -0.49
CA GLN A 131 16.75 -5.72 -1.92
C GLN A 131 15.87 -4.57 -2.41
N GLY A 132 15.07 -3.97 -1.53
CA GLY A 132 14.19 -2.85 -1.86
C GLY A 132 14.97 -1.65 -2.38
N ARG A 133 14.40 -0.96 -3.38
CA ARG A 133 14.94 0.30 -3.88
C ARG A 133 14.18 1.50 -3.27
N PRO A 134 14.84 2.65 -3.08
CA PRO A 134 16.27 2.91 -3.29
C PRO A 134 17.14 2.41 -2.13
N PHE A 135 16.57 2.22 -0.94
CA PHE A 135 17.30 1.82 0.26
C PHE A 135 16.79 0.49 0.80
N ALA A 136 17.70 -0.30 1.35
CA ALA A 136 17.42 -1.59 1.97
C ALA A 136 18.32 -1.77 3.22
N LEU A 137 17.82 -2.53 4.18
CA LEU A 137 18.62 -3.03 5.30
C LEU A 137 19.67 -3.98 4.73
N LYS A 138 20.93 -3.52 4.69
CA LYS A 138 22.04 -4.39 4.28
C LYS A 138 22.04 -5.61 5.19
N LYS A 139 22.16 -6.82 4.61
CA LYS A 139 22.44 -8.01 5.43
C LYS A 139 23.77 -7.76 6.17
N PRO A 140 23.85 -8.08 7.47
CA PRO A 140 25.13 -8.06 8.18
C PRO A 140 26.13 -9.01 7.52
#